data_AF-A0A2E4DBW7-F1
#
_entry.id   AF-A0A2E4DBW7-F1
#
_cell.length_a   1.000
_cell.length_b   1.000
_cell.length_c   1.000
_cell.angle_alpha   90.00
_cell.angle_beta   90.00
_cell.angle_gamma   90.00
#
_symmetry.space_group_name_H-M   'P 1'
#
loop_
_entity.id
_entity.type
_entity.pdbx_description
1 polymer ?
#
loop_
_entity_poly.entity_id
_entity_poly.type
_entity_poly.pdbx_seq_one_letter_code
_entity_poly.pdbx_strand_id
1 'polypeptide(L)'
;MSHSITQELVEYEISVSKDKSSFVYFTLESNENICFYSTKDFEKGSLTRELLIRCTPELKPELDSILKHLQKKFPITFLSQKIIKDSL
;
A
#
# COMPACT_ATOMS: atom_id res chain seq x y z
N MET A 1 -28.04 8.20 -8.75
CA MET A 1 -26.58 8.40 -8.81
C MET A 1 -26.04 7.34 -9.76
N SER A 2 -25.54 7.76 -10.93
CA SER A 2 -25.01 6.83 -11.93
C SER A 2 -23.74 6.19 -11.37
N HIS A 3 -23.77 4.88 -11.14
CA HIS A 3 -22.58 4.07 -10.89
C HIS A 3 -21.76 4.00 -12.18
N SER A 4 -21.13 5.11 -12.56
CA SER A 4 -20.03 5.09 -13.50
C SER A 4 -18.88 4.40 -12.75
N ILE A 5 -18.80 3.09 -12.98
CA ILE A 5 -17.79 2.14 -12.51
C ILE A 5 -16.41 2.79 -12.66
N THR A 6 -15.86 3.35 -11.58
CA THR A 6 -14.48 3.81 -11.55
C THR A 6 -13.61 2.57 -11.45
N GLN A 7 -13.23 2.01 -12.61
CA GLN A 7 -12.13 1.04 -12.72
C GLN A 7 -10.81 1.76 -12.46
N GLU A 8 -10.68 2.43 -11.33
CA GLU A 8 -9.51 3.19 -10.93
C GLU A 8 -9.07 2.73 -9.55
N LEU A 9 -7.76 2.67 -9.35
CA LEU A 9 -7.14 2.33 -8.09
C LEU A 9 -6.10 3.38 -7.76
N VAL A 10 -6.00 3.74 -6.50
CA VAL A 10 -4.88 4.52 -5.98
C VAL A 10 -3.79 3.53 -5.61
N GLU A 11 -2.65 3.59 -6.29
CA GLU A 11 -1.47 2.78 -6.00
C GLU A 11 -0.43 3.62 -5.26
N TYR A 12 0.03 3.10 -4.12
CA TYR A 12 1.20 3.56 -3.40
C TYR A 12 2.32 2.56 -3.59
N GLU A 13 3.52 3.07 -3.84
CA GLU A 13 4.75 2.31 -3.77
C GLU A 13 5.53 2.78 -2.56
N ILE A 14 5.82 1.86 -1.64
CA ILE A 14 6.57 2.15 -0.42
C ILE A 14 7.77 1.22 -0.29
N SER A 15 8.82 1.69 0.38
CA SER A 15 9.98 0.89 0.78
C SER A 15 10.10 0.88 2.29
N VAL A 16 10.34 -0.30 2.86
CA VAL A 16 10.47 -0.52 4.30
C VAL A 16 11.64 -1.43 4.58
N SER A 17 12.23 -1.35 5.77
CA SER A 17 13.26 -2.31 6.17
C SER A 17 12.68 -3.72 6.32
N LYS A 18 13.45 -4.73 5.93
CA LYS A 18 13.04 -6.15 5.95
C LYS A 18 12.65 -6.61 7.36
N ASP A 19 13.32 -6.11 8.40
CA ASP A 19 13.03 -6.46 9.78
C ASP A 19 11.69 -5.86 10.29
N LYS A 20 11.15 -4.85 9.61
CA LYS A 20 9.88 -4.20 9.95
C LYS A 20 8.75 -4.51 8.97
N SER A 21 9.03 -5.16 7.83
CA SER A 21 8.02 -5.40 6.80
C SER A 21 6.85 -6.23 7.31
N SER A 22 7.10 -7.19 8.21
CA SER A 22 6.03 -7.99 8.84
C SER A 22 5.00 -7.16 9.58
N PHE A 23 5.40 -6.09 10.29
CA PHE A 23 4.46 -5.20 10.96
C PHE A 23 3.58 -4.45 9.97
N VAL A 24 4.13 -4.06 8.82
CA VAL A 24 3.36 -3.42 7.75
C VAL A 24 2.37 -4.41 7.18
N TYR A 25 2.80 -5.62 6.80
CA TYR A 25 1.92 -6.67 6.29
C TYR A 25 0.76 -6.95 7.24
N PHE A 26 1.04 -7.26 8.51
CA PHE A 26 0.00 -7.57 9.49
C PHE A 26 -0.93 -6.40 9.75
N THR A 27 -0.44 -5.16 9.69
CA THR A 27 -1.31 -3.99 9.85
C THR A 27 -2.26 -3.85 8.67
N LEU A 28 -1.79 -4.02 7.43
CA LEU A 28 -2.64 -3.96 6.24
C LEU A 28 -3.66 -5.10 6.24
N GLU A 29 -3.25 -6.32 6.60
CA GLU A 29 -4.14 -7.49 6.72
C GLU A 29 -5.20 -7.31 7.81
N SER A 30 -4.84 -6.71 8.95
CA SER A 30 -5.79 -6.45 10.04
C SER A 30 -6.81 -5.37 9.71
N ASN A 31 -6.58 -4.55 8.68
CA ASN A 31 -7.51 -3.56 8.16
C ASN A 31 -8.18 -4.11 6.89
N GLU A 32 -8.88 -5.24 7.04
CA GLU A 32 -9.56 -5.94 5.95
C GLU A 32 -10.41 -4.99 5.08
N ASN A 33 -10.45 -5.27 3.77
CA ASN A 33 -11.21 -4.52 2.76
C ASN A 33 -10.80 -3.05 2.54
N ILE A 34 -9.74 -2.54 3.19
CA ILE A 34 -9.23 -1.19 2.93
C ILE A 34 -8.31 -1.16 1.70
N CYS A 35 -7.42 -2.14 1.60
CA CYS A 35 -6.44 -2.21 0.54
C CYS A 35 -6.05 -3.64 0.22
N PHE A 36 -5.42 -3.83 -0.92
CA PHE A 36 -4.68 -5.02 -1.28
C PHE A 36 -3.24 -4.63 -1.55
N TYR A 37 -2.32 -5.52 -1.24
CA TYR A 37 -0.90 -5.24 -1.37
C TYR A 37 -0.14 -6.41 -1.97
N SER A 38 1.00 -6.12 -2.59
CA SER A 38 1.94 -7.11 -3.11
C SER A 38 3.36 -6.64 -2.83
N THR A 39 4.24 -7.58 -2.51
CA THR A 39 5.67 -7.28 -2.39
C THR A 39 6.31 -7.40 -3.77
N LYS A 40 7.08 -6.39 -4.21
CA LYS A 40 7.83 -6.44 -5.46
C LYS A 40 8.98 -7.44 -5.37
N ASP A 41 9.48 -7.87 -6.52
CA ASP A 41 10.66 -8.72 -6.59
C ASP A 41 11.85 -8.07 -5.89
N PHE A 42 12.62 -8.87 -5.17
CA PHE A 42 13.80 -8.41 -4.44
C PHE A 42 14.93 -9.43 -4.58
N GLU A 43 16.17 -8.92 -4.56
CA GLU A 43 17.34 -9.78 -4.57
C GLU A 43 17.57 -10.46 -3.21
N LYS A 44 18.11 -11.68 -3.25
CA LYS A 44 18.48 -12.41 -2.05
C LYS A 44 19.54 -11.63 -1.27
N GLY A 45 19.23 -11.30 -0.01
CA GLY A 45 20.09 -10.47 0.83
C GLY A 45 19.64 -9.02 0.95
N SER A 46 18.66 -8.57 0.16
CA SER A 46 18.12 -7.22 0.29
C SER A 46 17.58 -6.95 1.70
N LEU A 47 18.03 -5.83 2.27
CA LEU A 47 17.65 -5.32 3.59
C LEU A 47 16.35 -4.53 3.57
N THR A 48 15.76 -4.30 2.40
CA THR A 48 14.51 -3.57 2.22
C THR A 48 13.48 -4.41 1.48
N ARG A 49 12.21 -4.05 1.64
CA ARG A 49 11.09 -4.60 0.90
C ARG A 49 10.32 -3.45 0.30
N GLU A 50 10.10 -3.53 -1.01
CA GLU A 50 9.22 -2.62 -1.71
C GLU A 50 7.84 -3.26 -1.85
N LEU A 51 6.82 -2.49 -1.53
CA LEU A 51 5.43 -2.92 -1.58
C LEU A 51 4.67 -2.01 -2.55
N LEU A 52 3.78 -2.62 -3.32
CA LEU A 52 2.68 -1.95 -3.98
C LEU A 52 1.45 -2.14 -3.13
N ILE A 53 0.78 -1.05 -2.77
CA ILE A 53 -0.45 -1.04 -1.97
C ILE A 53 -1.51 -0.30 -2.77
N ARG A 54 -2.66 -0.92 -2.96
CA ARG A 54 -3.74 -0.40 -3.80
C ARG A 54 -5.05 -0.38 -3.05
N CYS A 55 -5.83 0.65 -3.29
CA CYS A 55 -7.20 0.78 -2.78
C CYS A 55 -8.07 1.49 -3.82
N THR A 56 -9.38 1.43 -3.66
CA THR A 56 -10.28 2.27 -4.46
C THR A 56 -10.15 3.73 -4.01
N PRO A 57 -10.41 4.73 -4.89
CA PRO A 57 -10.27 6.13 -4.56
C PRO A 57 -11.05 6.57 -3.31
N GLU A 58 -12.19 5.94 -3.03
CA GLU A 58 -13.05 6.24 -1.89
C GLU A 58 -12.40 5.87 -0.56
N LEU A 59 -11.54 4.85 -0.54
CA LEU A 59 -10.84 4.34 0.66
C LEU A 59 -9.44 4.93 0.83
N LYS A 60 -9.03 5.84 -0.07
CA LYS A 60 -7.76 6.53 0.01
C LYS A 60 -7.56 7.25 1.35
N PRO A 61 -8.55 7.98 1.93
CA PRO A 61 -8.37 8.66 3.21
C PRO A 61 -8.04 7.70 4.37
N GLU A 62 -8.69 6.53 4.40
CA GLU A 62 -8.50 5.46 5.37
C GLU A 62 -7.10 4.86 5.22
N LEU A 63 -6.70 4.52 3.99
CA LEU A 63 -5.36 4.01 3.72
C LEU A 63 -4.28 5.04 4.09
N ASP A 64 -4.47 6.32 3.73
CA ASP A 64 -3.55 7.41 4.10
C ASP A 64 -3.39 7.50 5.62
N SER A 65 -4.48 7.36 6.37
CA SER A 65 -4.45 7.38 7.84
C SER A 65 -3.61 6.23 8.40
N ILE A 66 -3.80 5.01 7.88
CA ILE A 66 -3.04 3.81 8.27
C ILE A 66 -1.55 4.00 7.96
N LEU A 67 -1.21 4.39 6.72
CA LEU A 67 0.18 4.55 6.31
C LEU A 67 0.89 5.67 7.09
N LYS A 68 0.20 6.80 7.35
CA LYS A 68 0.72 7.87 8.22
C LYS A 68 0.92 7.41 9.65
N HIS A 69 0.03 6.57 10.19
CA HIS A 69 0.21 6.02 11.53
C HIS A 69 1.42 5.07 11.60
N LEU A 70 1.59 4.22 10.59
CA LEU A 70 2.73 3.33 10.48
C LEU A 70 4.05 4.10 10.34
N GLN A 71 4.08 5.16 9.54
CA GLN A 71 5.27 5.99 9.34
C GLN A 71 5.78 6.66 10.63
N LYS A 72 4.91 6.88 11.62
CA LYS A 72 5.32 7.39 12.94
C LYS A 72 6.09 6.36 13.77
N LYS A 73 5.91 5.06 13.48
CA LYS A 73 6.48 3.94 14.24
C LYS A 73 7.62 3.26 13.52
N PHE A 74 7.60 3.25 12.19
CA PHE A 74 8.57 2.58 11.34
C PHE A 74 9.07 3.52 10.24
N PRO A 75 10.35 3.40 9.82
CA PRO A 75 10.86 4.17 8.70
C PRO A 75 10.26 3.64 7.40
N ILE A 76 9.17 4.27 6.96
CA ILE A 76 8.52 4.02 5.67
C ILE A 76 8.92 5.13 4.71
N THR A 77 9.52 4.73 3.58
CA THR A 77 9.82 5.63 2.47
C THR A 77 8.75 5.49 1.40
N PHE A 78 8.06 6.59 1.08
CA PHE A 78 7.13 6.63 -0.04
C PHE A 78 7.91 6.88 -1.33
N LEU A 79 7.83 5.93 -2.27
CA LEU A 79 8.54 5.97 -3.55
C LEU A 79 7.68 6.62 -4.63
N SER A 80 6.39 6.26 -4.72
CA SER A 80 5.46 6.83 -5.67
C SER A 80 3.99 6.74 -5.22
N GLN A 81 3.15 7.59 -5.78
CA GLN A 81 1.68 7.52 -5.67
C GLN A 81 1.07 7.87 -7.03
N LYS A 82 0.17 7.04 -7.54
CA LYS A 82 -0.52 7.28 -8.83
C LYS A 82 -1.92 6.66 -8.84
N ILE A 83 -2.77 7.17 -9.73
CA ILE A 83 -4.03 6.52 -10.07
C ILE A 83 -3.76 5.61 -11.27
N ILE A 84 -4.13 4.34 -11.16
CA ILE A 84 -4.06 3.36 -12.24
C ILE A 84 -5.47 2.95 -12.65
N LYS A 85 -5.65 2.57 -13.92
CA LYS A 85 -6.89 1.88 -14.31
C LYS A 85 -6.80 0.43 -13.86
N ASP A 86 -7.88 -0.04 -13.23
CA ASP A 86 -8.06 -1.46 -12.95
C ASP A 86 -8.34 -2.17 -14.28
N SER A 87 -7.37 -2.96 -14.74
CA SER A 87 -7.42 -3.65 -16.01
C SER A 87 -7.77 -5.14 -15.85
N LEU A 88 -8.55 -5.48 -14.82
CA LEU A 88 -9.12 -6.82 -14.64
C LEU A 88 -10.10 -7.18 -15.77
#